data_AF-K8EGP6-F1
#
_entry.id   AF-K8EGP6-F1
#
_cell.length_a   1.000
_cell.length_b   1.000
_cell.length_c   1.000
_cell.angle_alpha   90.00
_cell.angle_beta   90.00
_cell.angle_gamma   90.00
#
_symmetry.space_group_name_H-M   'P 1'
#
loop_
_entity.id
_entity.type
_entity.pdbx_description
1 polymer ?
#
loop_
_entity_poly.entity_id
_entity_poly.type
_entity_poly.pdbx_seq_one_letter_code
_entity_poly.pdbx_strand_id
1 'polypeptide(L)'
;MTSSSAIRHFTLTFDRQMHSFRSMRILQSRRSFVSSSISSSDNGTTSENVNANRKAQTLRLQRFYVRPETFETSNFSLSKEDSRHALKSLRLRVDDAIEVCDGQGRVKRAQLVDIDSRRTDATFEMMSSKEENFHPFPGRVKWDVVCACAGIKGERSSVLVEKLTELNGRALVPLLTSRSGKIGSASASGKNASKGGSSSDNSIGRSKRRKNEEEEDEETGKKLRWQRVALAASKQSLRAHVFGIEKPVNFNDFVSSTYFREATCRFVAAAGGADFAEKLRGVKENVLKDDDEITKERYGLIIIGPEGDFDDDEMKVLMDTCETISLGDLRLRTETAAIASLSIAQMITNV
;
A
#
# COMPACT_ATOMS: atom_id res chain seq x y z
N MET A 1 -9.59 -24.22 -12.37
CA MET A 1 -8.37 -23.44 -12.69
C MET A 1 -8.28 -22.32 -11.67
N THR A 2 -7.23 -22.35 -10.86
CA THR A 2 -7.23 -21.93 -9.45
C THR A 2 -6.84 -20.46 -9.25
N SER A 3 -7.31 -19.88 -8.15
CA SER A 3 -7.20 -18.50 -7.66
C SER A 3 -5.78 -17.88 -7.60
N SER A 4 -4.74 -18.62 -7.99
CA SER A 4 -3.33 -18.19 -7.98
C SER A 4 -2.92 -17.45 -9.26
N SER A 5 -3.62 -17.68 -10.39
CA SER A 5 -3.31 -17.04 -11.68
C SER A 5 -3.72 -15.57 -11.74
N ALA A 6 -4.77 -15.16 -11.00
CA ALA A 6 -5.26 -13.77 -11.00
C ALA A 6 -4.35 -12.80 -10.23
N ILE A 7 -3.63 -13.29 -9.21
CA ILE A 7 -2.76 -12.45 -8.37
C ILE A 7 -1.37 -12.27 -9.02
N ARG A 8 -0.86 -13.28 -9.73
CA ARG A 8 0.44 -13.22 -10.41
C ARG A 8 0.48 -12.23 -11.58
N HIS A 9 -0.65 -11.95 -12.23
CA HIS A 9 -0.69 -11.07 -13.40
C HIS A 9 -0.92 -9.58 -13.05
N PHE A 10 -1.44 -9.28 -11.85
CA PHE A 10 -1.67 -7.89 -11.42
C PHE A 10 -0.36 -7.15 -11.10
N THR A 11 0.71 -7.89 -10.80
CA THR A 11 2.03 -7.33 -10.45
C THR A 11 2.95 -7.14 -11.68
N LEU A 12 2.68 -7.81 -12.80
CA LEU A 12 3.55 -7.79 -13.99
C LEU A 12 3.29 -6.62 -14.95
N THR A 13 2.18 -5.91 -14.79
CA THR A 13 1.84 -4.74 -15.63
C THR A 13 2.54 -3.45 -15.17
N PHE A 14 3.03 -3.41 -13.93
CA PHE A 14 3.66 -2.23 -13.33
C PHE A 14 5.04 -1.91 -13.93
N ASP A 15 5.81 -2.93 -14.33
CA ASP A 15 7.12 -2.77 -14.98
C ASP A 15 7.05 -2.27 -16.45
N ARG A 16 5.87 -2.36 -17.11
CA ARG A 16 5.73 -1.98 -18.54
C ARG A 16 5.10 -0.60 -18.78
N GLN A 17 4.37 -0.03 -17.81
CA GLN A 17 3.64 1.22 -18.04
C GLN A 17 4.44 2.51 -17.80
N MET A 18 5.63 2.43 -17.16
CA MET A 18 6.50 3.60 -16.96
C MET A 18 7.04 4.23 -18.26
N HIS A 19 6.99 3.53 -19.41
CA HIS A 19 7.54 4.05 -20.67
C HIS A 19 6.52 4.58 -21.69
N SER A 20 5.20 4.38 -21.51
CA SER A 20 4.22 4.63 -22.59
C SER A 20 3.22 5.78 -22.38
N PHE A 21 3.17 6.44 -21.21
CA PHE A 21 2.15 7.46 -20.92
C PHE A 21 2.58 8.91 -21.20
N ARG A 22 3.53 9.12 -22.13
CA ARG A 22 3.78 10.44 -22.72
C ARG A 22 2.95 10.60 -23.99
N SER A 23 1.64 10.85 -23.86
CA SER A 23 0.80 11.57 -24.84
C SER A 23 -0.68 11.34 -24.55
N MET A 24 -1.27 12.12 -23.66
CA MET A 24 -2.70 12.41 -23.75
C MET A 24 -2.99 13.77 -23.13
N ARG A 25 -3.28 14.76 -23.99
CA ARG A 25 -3.79 16.07 -23.59
C ARG A 25 -5.24 15.90 -23.14
N ILE A 26 -5.52 16.17 -21.87
CA ILE A 26 -6.89 16.30 -21.37
C ILE A 26 -7.20 17.79 -21.28
N LEU A 27 -8.17 18.25 -22.09
CA LEU A 27 -8.79 19.57 -21.93
C LEU A 27 -9.54 19.60 -20.59
N GLN A 28 -9.19 20.52 -19.71
CA GLN A 28 -9.98 20.81 -18.51
C GLN A 28 -10.61 22.19 -18.61
N SER A 29 -11.94 22.21 -18.47
CA SER A 29 -12.74 23.40 -18.25
C SER A 29 -12.65 23.79 -16.78
N ARG A 30 -12.19 25.02 -16.52
CA ARG A 30 -12.10 25.63 -15.19
C ARG A 30 -13.49 25.87 -14.61
N ARG A 31 -13.73 25.50 -13.36
CA ARG A 31 -14.67 26.23 -12.50
C ARG A 31 -14.17 26.36 -11.07
N SER A 32 -14.39 27.58 -10.57
CA SER A 32 -14.13 28.12 -9.26
C SER A 32 -14.92 27.40 -8.16
N PHE A 33 -14.23 27.03 -7.09
CA PHE A 33 -14.84 26.74 -5.80
C PHE A 33 -15.42 28.04 -5.24
N VAL A 34 -16.74 28.13 -5.12
CA VAL A 34 -17.39 29.12 -4.27
C VAL A 34 -17.55 28.47 -2.91
N SER A 35 -16.74 28.89 -1.93
CA SER A 35 -16.95 28.55 -0.53
C SER A 35 -18.13 29.38 -0.02
N SER A 36 -19.29 28.76 0.17
CA SER A 36 -20.36 29.36 0.97
C SER A 36 -19.96 29.26 2.44
N SER A 37 -19.53 30.39 3.00
CA SER A 37 -19.36 30.64 4.42
C SER A 37 -20.67 30.43 5.15
N ILE A 38 -20.75 29.35 5.95
CA ILE A 38 -21.80 29.19 6.95
C ILE A 38 -21.36 29.98 8.19
N SER A 39 -22.04 31.10 8.42
CA SER A 39 -21.96 31.88 9.64
C SER A 39 -22.39 31.02 10.83
N SER A 40 -21.50 30.87 11.80
CA SER A 40 -21.71 30.15 13.05
C SER A 40 -22.58 30.98 14.01
N SER A 41 -23.83 30.59 14.16
CA SER A 41 -24.57 30.82 15.39
C SER A 41 -25.76 29.86 15.44
N ASP A 42 -25.52 28.62 15.91
CA ASP A 42 -26.50 27.94 16.74
C ASP A 42 -25.91 26.70 17.41
N ASN A 43 -26.12 26.60 18.72
CA ASN A 43 -25.76 25.47 19.56
C ASN A 43 -26.72 24.29 19.26
N GLY A 44 -26.50 23.60 18.15
CA GLY A 44 -27.18 22.36 17.79
C GLY A 44 -26.65 21.18 18.62
N THR A 45 -27.55 20.54 19.37
CA THR A 45 -27.31 19.42 20.29
C THR A 45 -26.47 18.28 19.70
N THR A 46 -25.54 17.76 20.52
CA THR A 46 -24.60 16.66 20.24
C THR A 46 -25.21 15.39 19.61
N SER A 47 -26.52 15.16 19.76
CA SER A 47 -27.22 14.00 19.19
C SER A 47 -27.46 14.10 17.68
N GLU A 48 -27.70 15.29 17.13
CA GLU A 48 -27.93 15.48 15.69
C GLU A 48 -26.65 15.27 14.88
N ASN A 49 -25.52 15.75 15.39
CA ASN A 49 -24.19 15.51 14.80
C ASN A 49 -23.78 14.03 14.84
N VAL A 50 -24.16 13.29 15.90
CA VAL A 50 -23.92 11.85 16.00
C VAL A 50 -24.78 11.07 15.00
N ASN A 51 -26.05 11.45 14.83
CA ASN A 51 -26.96 10.82 13.87
C ASN A 51 -26.59 11.15 12.41
N ALA A 52 -26.16 12.38 12.12
CA ALA A 52 -25.66 12.77 10.80
C ALA A 52 -24.39 11.99 10.41
N ASN A 53 -23.44 11.83 11.35
CA ASN A 53 -22.24 11.02 11.13
C ASN A 53 -22.56 9.53 10.91
N ARG A 54 -23.49 8.95 11.68
CA ARG A 54 -23.96 7.57 11.42
C ARG A 54 -24.63 7.45 10.05
N LYS A 55 -25.50 8.40 9.67
CA LYS A 55 -26.14 8.40 8.34
C LYS A 55 -25.10 8.50 7.21
N ALA A 56 -24.10 9.37 7.35
CA ALA A 56 -23.00 9.51 6.39
C ALA A 56 -22.15 8.22 6.28
N GLN A 57 -21.93 7.49 7.37
CA GLN A 57 -21.27 6.18 7.36
C GLN A 57 -22.12 5.08 6.72
N THR A 58 -23.45 5.12 6.88
CA THR A 58 -24.37 4.09 6.36
C THR A 58 -24.69 4.27 4.87
N LEU A 59 -24.48 5.47 4.32
CA LEU A 59 -24.72 5.81 2.91
C LEU A 59 -23.51 5.56 1.99
N ARG A 60 -22.38 5.06 2.51
CA ARG A 60 -21.24 4.70 1.68
C ARG A 60 -21.53 3.41 0.92
N LEU A 61 -21.57 3.52 -0.41
CA LEU A 61 -21.63 2.37 -1.30
C LEU A 61 -20.42 1.47 -1.05
N GLN A 62 -20.65 0.16 -1.11
CA GLN A 62 -19.58 -0.82 -0.97
C GLN A 62 -18.75 -0.87 -2.25
N ARG A 63 -17.43 -0.90 -2.11
CA ARG A 63 -16.49 -0.87 -3.24
C ARG A 63 -15.96 -2.25 -3.58
N PHE A 64 -16.04 -2.58 -4.86
CA PHE A 64 -15.50 -3.81 -5.42
C PHE A 64 -14.38 -3.50 -6.42
N TYR A 65 -13.31 -4.32 -6.37
CA TYR A 65 -12.19 -4.19 -7.29
C TYR A 65 -12.43 -5.10 -8.48
N VAL A 66 -12.35 -4.53 -9.67
CA VAL A 66 -12.44 -5.26 -10.94
C VAL A 66 -11.15 -5.07 -11.73
N ARG A 67 -10.98 -5.89 -12.76
CA ARG A 67 -9.84 -5.70 -13.66
C ARG A 67 -10.07 -4.47 -14.54
N PRO A 68 -9.00 -3.77 -14.99
CA PRO A 68 -9.14 -2.63 -15.87
C PRO A 68 -9.97 -2.91 -17.13
N GLU A 69 -9.89 -4.12 -17.70
CA GLU A 69 -10.68 -4.48 -18.88
C GLU A 69 -12.18 -4.55 -18.56
N THR A 70 -12.53 -5.05 -17.38
CA THR A 70 -13.91 -5.10 -16.87
C THR A 70 -14.45 -3.69 -16.55
N PHE A 71 -13.56 -2.77 -16.18
CA PHE A 71 -13.93 -1.39 -15.87
C PHE A 71 -14.45 -0.60 -17.08
N GLU A 72 -14.13 -1.04 -18.30
CA GLU A 72 -14.59 -0.43 -19.55
C GLU A 72 -15.87 -1.07 -20.12
N THR A 73 -16.29 -2.22 -19.60
CA THR A 73 -17.50 -2.90 -20.09
C THR A 73 -18.77 -2.30 -19.48
N SER A 74 -19.85 -2.23 -20.26
CA SER A 74 -21.16 -1.80 -19.74
C SER A 74 -21.76 -2.79 -18.75
N ASN A 75 -21.55 -4.09 -18.97
CA ASN A 75 -22.06 -5.16 -18.12
C ASN A 75 -20.93 -6.09 -17.70
N PHE A 76 -20.92 -6.50 -16.44
CA PHE A 76 -19.91 -7.41 -15.90
C PHE A 76 -20.43 -8.27 -14.75
N SER A 77 -19.72 -9.35 -14.46
CA SER A 77 -19.94 -10.16 -13.27
C SER A 77 -18.75 -10.03 -12.33
N LEU A 78 -19.03 -10.02 -11.03
CA LEU A 78 -17.98 -10.06 -10.01
C LEU A 78 -17.30 -11.44 -9.96
N SER A 79 -16.13 -11.49 -9.31
CA SER A 79 -15.49 -12.76 -8.99
C SER A 79 -16.41 -13.61 -8.10
N LYS A 80 -16.29 -14.94 -8.10
CA LYS A 80 -17.13 -15.81 -7.23
C LYS A 80 -17.03 -15.47 -5.74
N GLU A 81 -15.90 -14.95 -5.30
CA GLU A 81 -15.70 -14.52 -3.92
C GLU A 81 -16.47 -13.22 -3.64
N ASP A 82 -16.32 -12.24 -4.54
CA ASP A 82 -16.99 -10.95 -4.42
C ASP A 82 -18.51 -11.05 -4.64
N SER A 83 -18.99 -11.88 -5.57
CA SER A 83 -20.42 -12.19 -5.75
C SER A 83 -21.01 -12.82 -4.49
N ARG A 84 -20.29 -13.74 -3.83
CA ARG A 84 -20.73 -14.30 -2.55
C ARG A 84 -20.77 -13.23 -1.47
N HIS A 85 -19.77 -12.36 -1.39
CA HIS A 85 -19.74 -11.25 -0.43
C HIS A 85 -20.92 -10.29 -0.64
N ALA A 86 -21.15 -9.86 -1.89
CA ALA A 86 -22.28 -9.03 -2.29
C ALA A 86 -23.64 -9.65 -1.91
N LEU A 87 -23.87 -10.92 -2.27
CA LEU A 87 -25.19 -11.55 -2.12
C LEU A 87 -25.46 -12.14 -0.74
N LYS A 88 -24.44 -12.65 -0.04
CA LYS A 88 -24.61 -13.35 1.25
C LYS A 88 -24.27 -12.47 2.44
N SER A 89 -23.21 -11.68 2.35
CA SER A 89 -22.76 -10.82 3.46
C SER A 89 -23.47 -9.48 3.42
N LEU A 90 -23.38 -8.76 2.29
CA LEU A 90 -24.02 -7.46 2.12
C LEU A 90 -25.51 -7.58 1.79
N ARG A 91 -25.95 -8.76 1.32
CA ARG A 91 -27.34 -9.09 1.00
C ARG A 91 -27.96 -8.13 -0.02
N LEU A 92 -27.15 -7.72 -1.01
CA LEU A 92 -27.60 -6.86 -2.09
C LEU A 92 -28.73 -7.52 -2.88
N ARG A 93 -29.64 -6.68 -3.37
CA ARG A 93 -30.80 -7.01 -4.20
C ARG A 93 -30.66 -6.35 -5.56
N VAL A 94 -31.45 -6.82 -6.53
CA VAL A 94 -31.60 -6.12 -7.81
C VAL A 94 -31.98 -4.66 -7.53
N ASP A 95 -31.40 -3.76 -8.32
CA ASP A 95 -31.44 -2.30 -8.20
C ASP A 95 -30.51 -1.68 -7.13
N ASP A 96 -29.89 -2.46 -6.26
CA ASP A 96 -28.88 -1.91 -5.34
C ASP A 96 -27.62 -1.47 -6.09
N ALA A 97 -27.04 -0.35 -5.64
CA ALA A 97 -25.83 0.22 -6.22
C ALA A 97 -24.57 -0.18 -5.45
N ILE A 98 -23.45 -0.26 -6.17
CA ILE A 98 -22.10 -0.45 -5.64
C ILE A 98 -21.13 0.53 -6.29
N GLU A 99 -19.97 0.70 -5.66
CA GLU A 99 -18.80 1.29 -6.31
C GLU A 99 -17.93 0.20 -6.93
N VAL A 100 -17.40 0.49 -8.10
CA VAL A 100 -16.47 -0.35 -8.83
C VAL A 100 -15.18 0.43 -9.02
N CYS A 101 -14.06 -0.21 -8.75
CA CYS A 101 -12.73 0.39 -8.76
C CYS A 101 -11.77 -0.47 -9.58
N ASP A 102 -10.92 0.14 -10.39
CA ASP A 102 -9.90 -0.56 -11.18
C ASP A 102 -8.58 -0.77 -10.44
N GLY A 103 -8.47 -0.24 -9.23
CA GLY A 103 -7.25 -0.28 -8.43
C GLY A 103 -6.16 0.69 -8.86
N GLN A 104 -6.44 1.59 -9.80
CA GLN A 104 -5.51 2.61 -10.33
C GLN A 104 -5.97 4.04 -10.02
N GLY A 105 -7.08 4.20 -9.29
CA GLY A 105 -7.64 5.50 -8.90
C GLY A 105 -8.99 5.82 -9.57
N ARG A 106 -9.46 4.99 -10.51
CA ARG A 106 -10.73 5.23 -11.19
C ARG A 106 -11.86 4.53 -10.47
N VAL A 107 -12.96 5.25 -10.26
CA VAL A 107 -14.15 4.74 -9.59
C VAL A 107 -15.40 5.06 -10.43
N LYS A 108 -16.24 4.04 -10.64
CA LYS A 108 -17.56 4.15 -11.28
C LYS A 108 -18.61 3.56 -10.36
N ARG A 109 -19.88 3.92 -10.58
CA ARG A 109 -21.01 3.25 -9.93
C ARG A 109 -21.55 2.17 -10.85
N ALA A 110 -21.98 1.07 -10.25
CA ALA A 110 -22.68 0.02 -10.97
C ALA A 110 -23.92 -0.41 -10.19
N GLN A 111 -24.94 -0.85 -10.90
CA GLN A 111 -26.20 -1.31 -10.34
C GLN A 111 -26.34 -2.82 -10.54
N LEU A 112 -26.80 -3.54 -9.53
CA LEU A 112 -27.09 -4.96 -9.62
C LEU A 112 -28.34 -5.18 -10.49
N VAL A 113 -28.17 -5.83 -11.64
CA VAL A 113 -29.26 -6.04 -12.62
C VAL A 113 -29.78 -7.48 -12.65
N ASP A 114 -28.96 -8.46 -12.27
CA ASP A 114 -29.37 -9.87 -12.25
C ASP A 114 -28.61 -10.70 -11.21
N ILE A 115 -29.28 -11.74 -10.69
CA ILE A 115 -28.74 -12.66 -9.68
C ILE A 115 -29.02 -14.11 -10.10
N ASP A 116 -27.97 -14.87 -10.42
CA ASP A 116 -28.07 -16.32 -10.52
C ASP A 116 -27.88 -16.95 -9.14
N SER A 117 -29.00 -17.22 -8.47
CA SER A 117 -29.02 -17.83 -7.13
C SER A 117 -28.39 -19.24 -7.09
N ARG A 118 -28.42 -20.00 -8.19
CA ARG A 118 -27.86 -21.36 -8.25
C ARG A 118 -26.34 -21.32 -8.34
N ARG A 119 -25.79 -20.35 -9.06
CA ARG A 119 -24.33 -20.18 -9.23
C ARG A 119 -23.70 -19.20 -8.23
N THR A 120 -24.53 -18.44 -7.50
CA THR A 120 -24.09 -17.32 -6.65
C THR A 120 -23.30 -16.29 -7.46
N ASP A 121 -23.78 -16.00 -8.67
CA ASP A 121 -23.20 -15.00 -9.55
C ASP A 121 -24.11 -13.77 -9.57
N ALA A 122 -23.51 -12.59 -9.53
CA ALA A 122 -24.18 -11.30 -9.58
C ALA A 122 -23.69 -10.53 -10.81
N THR A 123 -24.64 -10.04 -11.61
CA THR A 123 -24.35 -9.27 -12.82
C THR A 123 -24.71 -7.82 -12.59
N PHE A 124 -23.79 -6.94 -12.93
CA PHE A 124 -23.90 -5.51 -12.71
C PHE A 124 -23.81 -4.76 -14.04
N GLU A 125 -24.55 -3.66 -14.12
CA GLU A 125 -24.49 -2.69 -15.20
C GLU A 125 -23.80 -1.41 -14.71
N MET A 126 -22.82 -0.92 -15.46
CA MET A 126 -22.15 0.35 -15.19
C MET A 126 -23.14 1.49 -15.40
N MET A 127 -23.30 2.34 -14.39
CA MET A 127 -24.17 3.50 -14.49
C MET A 127 -23.52 4.56 -15.39
N SER A 128 -24.34 5.26 -16.19
CA SER A 128 -23.89 6.34 -17.09
C SER A 128 -23.42 7.61 -16.37
N SER A 129 -23.31 7.58 -15.04
CA SER A 129 -22.75 8.67 -14.24
C SER A 129 -21.31 8.97 -14.67
N LYS A 130 -20.93 10.25 -14.62
CA LYS A 130 -19.55 10.68 -14.88
C LYS A 130 -18.59 9.89 -13.99
N GLU A 131 -17.53 9.38 -14.60
CA GLU A 131 -16.40 8.78 -13.89
C GLU A 131 -15.91 9.77 -12.82
N GLU A 132 -15.94 9.32 -11.57
CA GLU A 132 -15.36 10.08 -10.49
C GLU A 132 -13.87 9.72 -10.46
N ASN A 133 -13.03 10.67 -10.91
CA ASN A 133 -11.59 10.57 -10.73
C ASN A 133 -11.30 10.79 -9.24
N PHE A 134 -11.33 9.71 -8.47
CA PHE A 134 -10.95 9.75 -7.07
C PHE A 134 -9.43 9.89 -7.01
N HIS A 135 -8.93 11.12 -6.85
CA HIS A 135 -7.51 11.32 -6.67
C HIS A 135 -7.10 10.69 -5.33
N PRO A 136 -6.37 9.56 -5.32
CA PRO A 136 -6.19 8.80 -4.08
C PRO A 136 -5.26 9.51 -3.09
N PHE A 137 -4.51 10.51 -3.55
CA PHE A 137 -3.49 11.22 -2.80
C PHE A 137 -3.81 12.72 -2.78
N PRO A 138 -4.79 13.18 -2.00
CA PRO A 138 -5.25 14.57 -2.03
C PRO A 138 -4.12 15.59 -1.78
N GLY A 139 -3.07 15.21 -1.05
CA GLY A 139 -1.87 16.02 -0.80
C GLY A 139 -0.84 16.07 -1.93
N ARG A 140 -1.13 15.51 -3.12
CA ARG A 140 -0.25 15.45 -4.32
C ARG A 140 1.05 14.66 -4.15
N VAL A 141 1.44 14.28 -2.93
CA VAL A 141 2.59 13.42 -2.64
C VAL A 141 2.10 12.01 -2.34
N LYS A 142 2.63 11.04 -3.10
CA LYS A 142 2.41 9.61 -2.84
C LYS A 142 3.53 9.10 -1.93
N TRP A 143 3.18 8.54 -0.77
CA TRP A 143 4.18 8.11 0.21
C TRP A 143 4.53 6.63 0.06
N ASP A 144 5.80 6.34 -0.18
CA ASP A 144 6.33 4.98 -0.10
C ASP A 144 7.08 4.79 1.21
N VAL A 145 6.84 3.64 1.82
CA VAL A 145 7.55 3.21 3.01
C VAL A 145 8.63 2.22 2.59
N VAL A 146 9.87 2.64 2.70
CA VAL A 146 11.05 1.81 2.45
C VAL A 146 11.47 1.25 3.80
N CYS A 147 11.31 -0.06 4.00
CA CYS A 147 11.43 -0.63 5.33
C CYS A 147 12.33 -1.85 5.33
N ALA A 148 13.32 -1.86 6.22
CA ALA A 148 14.14 -3.02 6.53
C ALA A 148 13.36 -4.05 7.37
N CYS A 149 12.28 -4.58 6.80
CA CYS A 149 11.31 -5.45 7.47
C CYS A 149 11.61 -6.95 7.34
N ALA A 150 12.81 -7.32 6.92
CA ALA A 150 13.17 -8.71 6.67
C ALA A 150 13.07 -9.58 7.94
N GLY A 151 13.49 -9.03 9.08
CA GLY A 151 13.40 -9.68 10.40
C GLY A 151 11.98 -9.72 11.00
N ILE A 152 11.01 -9.00 10.43
CA ILE A 152 9.64 -8.99 10.94
C ILE A 152 8.94 -10.29 10.50
N LYS A 153 8.67 -11.15 11.49
CA LYS A 153 8.08 -12.48 11.31
C LYS A 153 6.61 -12.53 11.69
N GLY A 154 5.90 -13.49 11.11
CA GLY A 154 4.53 -13.85 11.49
C GLY A 154 3.54 -12.70 11.29
N GLU A 155 2.66 -12.53 12.27
CA GLU A 155 1.53 -11.59 12.26
C GLU A 155 1.97 -10.13 12.21
N ARG A 156 3.10 -9.78 12.84
CA ARG A 156 3.62 -8.41 12.85
C ARG A 156 3.84 -7.86 11.44
N SER A 157 4.29 -8.71 10.52
CA SER A 157 4.48 -8.32 9.13
C SER A 157 3.17 -8.14 8.36
N SER A 158 2.13 -8.89 8.74
CA SER A 158 0.78 -8.70 8.20
C SER A 158 0.21 -7.38 8.70
N VAL A 159 0.34 -7.08 10.00
CA VAL A 159 -0.08 -5.80 10.59
C VAL A 159 0.63 -4.62 9.92
N LEU A 160 1.94 -4.72 9.65
CA LEU A 160 2.66 -3.71 8.89
C LEU A 160 1.97 -3.43 7.54
N VAL A 161 1.77 -4.45 6.72
CA VAL A 161 1.17 -4.31 5.38
C VAL A 161 -0.27 -3.81 5.47
N GLU A 162 -1.06 -4.35 6.39
CA GLU A 162 -2.44 -3.96 6.64
C GLU A 162 -2.52 -2.47 6.99
N LYS A 163 -1.72 -2.01 7.96
CA LYS A 163 -1.80 -0.63 8.44
C LYS A 163 -1.20 0.37 7.46
N LEU A 164 -0.13 0.02 6.73
CA LEU A 164 0.35 0.86 5.63
C LEU A 164 -0.69 0.96 4.50
N THR A 165 -1.47 -0.10 4.30
CA THR A 165 -2.60 -0.08 3.38
C THR A 165 -3.72 0.83 3.90
N GLU A 166 -4.19 0.66 5.13
CA GLU A 166 -5.28 1.48 5.69
C GLU A 166 -4.91 2.98 5.77
N LEU A 167 -3.64 3.29 6.04
CA LEU A 167 -3.11 4.66 6.09
C LEU A 167 -2.77 5.23 4.71
N ASN A 168 -3.33 4.67 3.64
CA ASN A 168 -3.25 5.22 2.27
C ASN A 168 -1.81 5.37 1.72
N GLY A 169 -0.85 4.58 2.22
CA GLY A 169 0.50 4.54 1.64
C GLY A 169 0.45 4.05 0.20
N ARG A 170 1.36 4.49 -0.67
CA ARG A 170 1.40 4.02 -2.06
C ARG A 170 1.99 2.62 -2.14
N ALA A 171 3.19 2.41 -1.58
CA ALA A 171 3.85 1.12 -1.62
C ALA A 171 4.69 0.84 -0.35
N LEU A 172 4.90 -0.45 -0.08
CA LEU A 172 5.97 -0.96 0.78
C LEU A 172 7.12 -1.45 -0.11
N VAL A 173 8.31 -0.90 0.13
CA VAL A 173 9.57 -1.34 -0.49
C VAL A 173 10.41 -2.06 0.57
N PRO A 174 10.50 -3.41 0.53
CA PRO A 174 11.35 -4.13 1.47
C PRO A 174 12.82 -3.83 1.19
N LEU A 175 13.53 -3.30 2.19
CA LEU A 175 14.94 -2.97 2.11
C LEU A 175 15.78 -4.08 2.73
N LEU A 176 16.82 -4.52 2.03
CA LEU A 176 17.83 -5.43 2.55
C LEU A 176 19.06 -4.64 2.96
N THR A 177 19.31 -4.60 4.27
CA THR A 177 20.47 -3.94 4.88
C THR A 177 21.48 -4.97 5.40
N SER A 178 22.69 -4.54 5.73
CA SER A 178 23.72 -5.42 6.29
C SER A 178 23.28 -6.13 7.59
N ARG A 179 22.49 -5.43 8.42
CA ARG A 179 21.95 -5.92 9.70
C ARG A 179 20.55 -6.53 9.59
N SER A 180 19.98 -6.55 8.40
CA SER A 180 18.71 -7.24 8.16
C SER A 180 18.95 -8.75 8.16
N GLY A 181 18.25 -9.48 9.03
CA GLY A 181 18.19 -10.94 8.90
C GLY A 181 17.69 -11.29 7.49
N LYS A 182 18.31 -12.26 6.80
CA LYS A 182 17.86 -12.68 5.46
C LYS A 182 16.35 -12.95 5.49
N ILE A 183 15.61 -12.38 4.53
CA ILE A 183 14.21 -12.74 4.28
C ILE A 183 14.20 -14.26 4.04
N GLY A 184 13.66 -15.06 4.97
CA GLY A 184 13.59 -16.53 4.86
C GLY A 184 14.41 -17.36 5.86
N SER A 185 14.97 -16.77 6.93
CA SER A 185 15.59 -17.58 7.99
C SER A 185 14.67 -17.75 9.20
N ALA A 186 13.85 -18.81 9.19
CA ALA A 186 13.24 -19.32 10.41
C ALA A 186 14.34 -19.81 11.38
N SER A 187 14.27 -19.36 12.63
CA SER A 187 15.17 -19.78 13.70
C SER A 187 14.75 -21.16 14.20
N ALA A 188 15.49 -22.20 13.83
CA ALA A 188 15.39 -23.49 14.50
C ALA A 188 16.25 -23.44 15.78
N SER A 189 15.63 -23.03 16.88
CA SER A 189 16.14 -23.25 18.23
C SER A 189 15.97 -24.74 18.57
N GLY A 190 17.06 -25.51 18.51
CA GLY A 190 17.07 -26.91 18.91
C GLY A 190 18.40 -27.27 19.56
N LYS A 191 18.41 -27.30 20.89
CA LYS A 191 19.49 -27.87 21.71
C LYS A 191 19.70 -29.34 21.30
N ASN A 192 20.95 -29.77 21.12
CA ASN A 192 21.46 -30.99 21.75
C ASN A 192 22.99 -31.10 21.64
N ALA A 193 23.59 -31.43 22.78
CA ALA A 193 25.01 -31.68 22.99
C ALA A 193 25.37 -33.16 22.76
N SER A 194 26.63 -33.37 22.40
CA SER A 194 27.49 -34.56 22.63
C SER A 194 27.08 -35.94 22.11
N LYS A 195 27.88 -36.51 21.19
CA LYS A 195 28.87 -37.59 21.47
C LYS A 195 29.56 -38.03 20.17
N GLY A 196 30.83 -38.42 20.29
CA GLY A 196 31.75 -38.71 19.18
C GLY A 196 31.57 -40.07 18.52
N GLY A 197 32.37 -40.28 17.47
CA GLY A 197 32.50 -41.55 16.76
C GLY A 197 33.16 -41.35 15.41
N SER A 198 34.44 -41.69 15.31
CA SER A 198 35.19 -41.83 14.06
C SER A 198 34.63 -42.98 13.22
N SER A 199 34.48 -42.78 11.91
CA SER A 199 34.82 -43.76 10.87
C SER A 199 34.61 -43.16 9.47
N SER A 200 35.61 -43.40 8.63
CA SER A 200 35.65 -43.28 7.18
C SER A 200 34.48 -43.99 6.50
N ASP A 201 33.86 -43.41 5.47
CA ASP A 201 34.00 -43.83 4.07
C ASP A 201 33.15 -42.96 3.10
N ASN A 202 33.59 -42.92 1.85
CA ASN A 202 33.02 -42.39 0.61
C ASN A 202 31.58 -41.81 0.56
N SER A 203 31.43 -40.60 0.01
CA SER A 203 30.68 -40.38 -1.25
C SER A 203 30.68 -38.92 -1.71
N ILE A 204 31.11 -38.75 -2.95
CA ILE A 204 31.12 -37.51 -3.71
C ILE A 204 29.68 -37.12 -4.08
N GLY A 205 29.31 -35.87 -3.77
CA GLY A 205 28.55 -35.01 -4.68
C GLY A 205 27.03 -35.18 -4.75
N ARG A 206 26.29 -34.68 -3.75
CA ARG A 206 24.88 -34.28 -3.94
C ARG A 206 24.35 -33.38 -2.82
N SER A 207 24.79 -32.12 -2.72
CA SER A 207 24.20 -31.15 -1.75
C SER A 207 24.49 -29.68 -2.10
N LYS A 208 24.02 -29.21 -3.27
CA LYS A 208 23.91 -27.76 -3.55
C LYS A 208 22.60 -27.33 -4.23
N ARG A 209 21.67 -28.25 -4.53
CA ARG A 209 20.46 -27.94 -5.32
C ARG A 209 19.18 -27.73 -4.49
N ARG A 210 19.12 -28.20 -3.23
CA ARG A 210 17.91 -28.11 -2.38
C ARG A 210 17.72 -26.77 -1.64
N LYS A 211 18.78 -26.00 -1.42
CA LYS A 211 18.70 -24.78 -0.59
C LYS A 211 18.11 -23.57 -1.34
N ASN A 212 18.29 -23.51 -2.66
CA ASN A 212 17.75 -22.40 -3.47
C ASN A 212 16.25 -22.56 -3.74
N GLU A 213 15.74 -23.79 -3.85
CA GLU A 213 14.32 -24.05 -4.13
C GLU A 213 13.43 -23.70 -2.92
N GLU A 214 13.89 -23.95 -1.69
CA GLU A 214 13.14 -23.62 -0.45
C GLU A 214 13.09 -22.11 -0.16
N GLU A 215 14.18 -21.37 -0.40
CA GLU A 215 14.24 -19.91 -0.18
C GLU A 215 13.32 -19.15 -1.17
N GLU A 216 13.25 -19.61 -2.43
CA GLU A 216 12.41 -19.01 -3.48
C GLU A 216 10.90 -19.29 -3.22
N ASP A 217 10.55 -20.48 -2.71
CA ASP A 217 9.19 -20.83 -2.32
C ASP A 217 8.70 -20.07 -1.05
N GLU A 218 9.61 -19.79 -0.09
CA GLU A 218 9.28 -19.01 1.10
C GLU A 218 9.09 -17.51 0.79
N GLU A 219 9.95 -16.95 -0.08
CA GLU A 219 9.84 -15.55 -0.54
C GLU A 219 8.56 -15.33 -1.34
N THR A 220 8.23 -16.26 -2.26
CA THR A 220 6.98 -16.22 -3.01
C THR A 220 5.75 -16.40 -2.12
N GLY A 221 5.82 -17.27 -1.11
CA GLY A 221 4.76 -17.45 -0.11
C GLY A 221 4.50 -16.20 0.74
N LYS A 222 5.56 -15.56 1.25
CA LYS A 222 5.46 -14.32 2.05
C LYS A 222 4.88 -13.18 1.23
N LYS A 223 5.35 -13.00 -0.02
CA LYS A 223 4.83 -11.98 -0.93
C LYS A 223 3.34 -12.19 -1.23
N LEU A 224 2.94 -13.41 -1.58
CA LEU A 224 1.54 -13.74 -1.84
C LEU A 224 0.65 -13.49 -0.63
N ARG A 225 1.14 -13.79 0.58
CA ARG A 225 0.42 -13.48 1.82
C ARG A 225 0.22 -11.98 1.99
N TRP A 226 1.28 -11.18 1.85
CA TRP A 226 1.18 -9.73 1.95
C TRP A 226 0.24 -9.14 0.89
N GLN A 227 0.27 -9.65 -0.34
CA GLN A 227 -0.67 -9.20 -1.39
C GLN A 227 -2.13 -9.47 -1.02
N ARG A 228 -2.43 -10.60 -0.38
CA ARG A 228 -3.80 -10.89 0.11
C ARG A 228 -4.20 -9.94 1.24
N VAL A 229 -3.29 -9.69 2.20
CA VAL A 229 -3.52 -8.73 3.30
C VAL A 229 -3.78 -7.33 2.75
N ALA A 230 -2.93 -6.86 1.85
CA ALA A 230 -3.07 -5.56 1.18
C ALA A 230 -4.40 -5.46 0.42
N LEU A 231 -4.80 -6.49 -0.33
CA LEU A 231 -6.08 -6.48 -1.05
C LEU A 231 -7.28 -6.43 -0.09
N ALA A 232 -7.26 -7.23 0.98
CA ALA A 232 -8.32 -7.23 1.99
C ALA A 232 -8.42 -5.88 2.71
N ALA A 233 -7.28 -5.30 3.11
CA ALA A 233 -7.22 -3.99 3.73
C ALA A 233 -7.65 -2.87 2.77
N SER A 234 -7.31 -2.97 1.48
CA SER A 234 -7.74 -2.00 0.46
C SER A 234 -9.26 -2.00 0.29
N LYS A 235 -9.88 -3.19 0.24
CA LYS A 235 -11.35 -3.36 0.25
C LYS A 235 -11.99 -2.76 1.49
N GLN A 236 -11.47 -3.07 2.68
CA GLN A 236 -12.03 -2.59 3.94
C GLN A 236 -11.92 -1.07 4.10
N SER A 237 -10.79 -0.49 3.68
CA SER A 237 -10.52 0.95 3.75
C SER A 237 -11.09 1.76 2.58
N LEU A 238 -11.74 1.09 1.62
CA LEU A 238 -12.32 1.70 0.42
C LEU A 238 -11.29 2.56 -0.35
N ARG A 239 -10.06 2.07 -0.52
CA ARG A 239 -9.04 2.80 -1.29
C ARG A 239 -9.35 2.77 -2.79
N ALA A 240 -9.06 3.85 -3.51
CA ALA A 240 -9.25 3.86 -4.97
C ALA A 240 -8.06 3.22 -5.72
N HIS A 241 -7.00 2.86 -5.00
CA HIS A 241 -5.81 2.26 -5.57
C HIS A 241 -5.30 1.12 -4.69
N VAL A 242 -4.60 0.18 -5.32
CA VAL A 242 -4.01 -0.97 -4.63
C VAL A 242 -2.69 -0.56 -3.98
N PHE A 243 -2.46 -1.03 -2.75
CA PHE A 243 -1.17 -0.89 -2.08
C PHE A 243 -0.10 -1.73 -2.77
N GLY A 244 0.98 -1.08 -3.22
CA GLY A 244 2.12 -1.74 -3.85
C GLY A 244 2.96 -2.53 -2.84
N ILE A 245 3.38 -3.73 -3.23
CA ILE A 245 4.38 -4.51 -2.50
C ILE A 245 5.49 -4.81 -3.48
N GLU A 246 6.57 -4.03 -3.36
CA GLU A 246 7.71 -4.13 -4.26
C GLU A 246 8.58 -5.35 -3.94
N LYS A 247 9.46 -5.68 -4.89
CA LYS A 247 10.49 -6.70 -4.66
C LYS A 247 11.50 -6.18 -3.62
N PRO A 248 12.07 -7.05 -2.77
CA PRO A 248 13.17 -6.66 -1.92
C PRO A 248 14.32 -6.07 -2.72
N VAL A 249 14.92 -4.99 -2.21
CA VAL A 249 16.04 -4.28 -2.85
C VAL A 249 17.20 -4.15 -1.88
N ASN A 250 18.43 -4.33 -2.36
CA ASN A 250 19.61 -4.11 -1.53
C ASN A 250 19.82 -2.62 -1.28
N PHE A 251 20.35 -2.28 -0.11
CA PHE A 251 20.63 -0.90 0.27
C PHE A 251 21.40 -0.12 -0.79
N ASN A 252 22.54 -0.65 -1.26
CA ASN A 252 23.39 0.02 -2.25
C ASN A 252 22.69 0.24 -3.59
N ASP A 253 21.91 -0.73 -4.05
CA ASP A 253 21.12 -0.64 -5.29
C ASP A 253 20.02 0.41 -5.13
N PHE A 254 19.37 0.44 -3.97
CA PHE A 254 18.32 1.39 -3.63
C PHE A 254 18.83 2.83 -3.66
N VAL A 255 19.88 3.17 -2.89
CA VAL A 255 20.40 4.55 -2.82
C VAL A 255 21.01 5.04 -4.14
N SER A 256 21.46 4.12 -5.00
CA SER A 256 22.01 4.43 -6.33
C SER A 256 20.93 4.56 -7.42
N SER A 257 19.69 4.14 -7.13
CA SER A 257 18.62 4.06 -8.12
C SER A 257 18.13 5.43 -8.60
N THR A 258 17.55 5.50 -9.79
CA THR A 258 16.80 6.68 -10.24
C THR A 258 15.60 6.95 -9.34
N TYR A 259 14.91 5.89 -8.89
CA TYR A 259 13.79 5.97 -7.96
C TYR A 259 14.15 6.68 -6.64
N PHE A 260 15.32 6.41 -6.07
CA PHE A 260 15.76 7.15 -4.89
C PHE A 260 16.07 8.62 -5.20
N ARG A 261 16.80 8.88 -6.30
CA ARG A 261 17.24 10.24 -6.68
C ARG A 261 16.09 11.17 -7.08
N GLU A 262 15.10 10.64 -7.79
CA GLU A 262 13.95 11.40 -8.30
C GLU A 262 12.82 11.59 -7.27
N ALA A 263 12.93 10.96 -6.10
CA ALA A 263 12.01 11.20 -5.00
C ALA A 263 11.96 12.70 -4.65
N THR A 264 10.74 13.22 -4.48
CA THR A 264 10.50 14.64 -4.16
C THR A 264 11.08 14.99 -2.79
N CYS A 265 11.01 14.06 -1.85
CA CYS A 265 11.61 14.16 -0.53
C CYS A 265 12.00 12.76 -0.03
N ARG A 266 13.01 12.71 0.85
CA ARG A 266 13.55 11.49 1.43
C ARG A 266 13.76 11.71 2.92
N PHE A 267 13.12 10.89 3.73
CA PHE A 267 13.22 10.94 5.17
C PHE A 267 13.75 9.62 5.70
N VAL A 268 14.67 9.67 6.67
CA VAL A 268 15.13 8.49 7.41
C VAL A 268 14.79 8.65 8.89
N ALA A 269 14.10 7.66 9.46
CA ALA A 269 13.85 7.63 10.89
C ALA A 269 15.15 7.28 11.63
N ALA A 270 15.63 8.21 12.45
CA ALA A 270 16.90 8.08 13.17
C ALA A 270 16.81 8.74 14.55
N ALA A 271 17.51 8.15 15.53
CA ALA A 271 17.64 8.75 16.85
C ALA A 271 18.30 10.14 16.76
N GLY A 272 17.73 11.13 17.44
CA GLY A 272 18.22 12.52 17.38
C GLY A 272 17.87 13.26 16.08
N GLY A 273 17.05 12.68 15.20
CA GLY A 273 16.49 13.39 14.05
C GLY A 273 15.56 14.54 14.44
N ALA A 274 15.25 15.42 13.49
CA ALA A 274 14.34 16.55 13.70
C ALA A 274 12.88 16.10 13.85
N ASP A 275 12.01 16.94 14.41
CA ASP A 275 10.58 16.66 14.47
C ASP A 275 10.01 16.42 13.06
N PHE A 276 9.44 15.22 12.83
CA PHE A 276 9.00 14.87 11.48
C PHE A 276 7.87 15.79 10.98
N ALA A 277 6.97 16.20 11.88
CA ALA A 277 5.83 17.03 11.50
C ALA A 277 6.27 18.42 11.02
N GLU A 278 7.31 18.99 11.62
CA GLU A 278 7.93 20.23 11.16
C GLU A 278 8.50 20.11 9.75
N LYS A 279 9.27 19.04 9.48
CA LYS A 279 9.84 18.81 8.15
C LYS A 279 8.77 18.67 7.07
N LEU A 280 7.68 17.95 7.38
CA LEU A 280 6.57 17.76 6.45
C LEU A 280 5.80 19.05 6.16
N ARG A 281 5.72 20.00 7.11
CA ARG A 281 5.12 21.33 6.84
C ARG A 281 5.91 22.07 5.76
N GLY A 282 7.24 22.03 5.82
CA GLY A 282 8.10 22.59 4.77
C GLY A 282 7.88 21.93 3.40
N VAL A 283 7.75 20.60 3.36
CA VAL A 283 7.41 19.89 2.10
C VAL A 283 6.07 20.32 1.55
N LYS A 284 5.03 20.38 2.41
CA LYS A 284 3.68 20.78 2.00
C LYS A 284 3.69 22.17 1.39
N GLU A 285 4.33 23.14 2.04
CA GLU A 285 4.42 24.50 1.51
C GLU A 285 5.10 24.55 0.15
N ASN A 286 6.20 23.81 -0.04
CA ASN A 286 6.92 23.78 -1.31
C ASN A 286 6.09 23.11 -2.42
N VAL A 287 5.40 22.02 -2.09
CA VAL A 287 4.54 21.29 -3.03
C VAL A 287 3.30 22.10 -3.43
N LEU A 288 2.76 22.92 -2.52
CA LEU A 288 1.60 23.80 -2.78
C LEU A 288 1.97 25.08 -3.55
N LYS A 289 3.20 25.58 -3.43
CA LYS A 289 3.70 26.77 -4.16
C LYS A 289 4.02 26.49 -5.62
N ASP A 290 4.24 25.23 -5.96
CA ASP A 290 4.58 24.79 -7.31
C ASP A 290 3.28 24.69 -8.14
N ASP A 291 2.81 25.85 -8.63
CA ASP A 291 1.65 26.01 -9.54
C ASP A 291 1.91 25.40 -10.92
N ASP A 292 3.18 25.14 -11.24
CA ASP A 292 3.61 24.54 -12.50
C ASP A 292 3.35 23.02 -12.47
N GLU A 293 2.39 22.63 -13.31
CA GLU A 293 2.04 21.25 -13.67
C GLU A 293 1.39 20.40 -12.56
N ILE A 294 0.05 20.47 -12.53
CA ILE A 294 -0.87 19.43 -12.01
C ILE A 294 -0.54 18.00 -12.55
N THR A 295 0.33 17.88 -13.56
CA THR A 295 0.67 16.64 -14.26
C THR A 295 1.83 15.84 -13.69
N LYS A 296 2.70 16.42 -12.84
CA LYS A 296 3.86 15.66 -12.32
C LYS A 296 3.48 14.89 -11.06
N GLU A 297 3.41 13.58 -11.16
CA GLU A 297 3.24 12.72 -9.99
C GLU A 297 4.45 12.86 -9.04
N ARG A 298 4.21 13.32 -7.81
CA ARG A 298 5.24 13.45 -6.78
C ARG A 298 5.16 12.27 -5.82
N TYR A 299 6.31 11.79 -5.36
CA TYR A 299 6.38 10.78 -4.31
C TYR A 299 7.48 11.09 -3.31
N GLY A 300 7.24 10.69 -2.07
CA GLY A 300 8.17 10.83 -0.96
C GLY A 300 8.55 9.48 -0.39
N LEU A 301 9.79 9.35 0.08
CA LEU A 301 10.31 8.13 0.69
C LEU A 301 10.40 8.31 2.20
N ILE A 302 9.85 7.35 2.93
CA ILE A 302 10.01 7.20 4.38
C ILE A 302 10.83 5.94 4.62
N ILE A 303 12.08 6.10 5.05
CA ILE A 303 13.07 5.03 5.21
C ILE A 303 13.15 4.63 6.69
N ILE A 304 12.88 3.36 6.96
CA ILE A 304 12.87 2.78 8.31
C ILE A 304 13.86 1.63 8.39
N GLY A 305 14.82 1.74 9.31
CA GLY A 305 15.85 0.73 9.55
C GLY A 305 15.36 -0.53 10.28
N PRO A 306 16.22 -1.56 10.38
CA PRO A 306 15.89 -2.80 11.10
C PRO A 306 15.92 -2.58 12.62
N GLU A 307 15.48 -3.57 13.41
CA GLU A 307 15.50 -3.47 14.89
C GLU A 307 16.91 -3.16 15.46
N GLY A 308 17.97 -3.57 14.77
CA GLY A 308 19.39 -3.33 15.10
C GLY A 308 20.01 -2.09 14.45
N ASP A 309 19.18 -1.22 13.86
CA ASP A 309 19.55 -0.03 13.10
C ASP A 309 20.38 -0.30 11.83
N PHE A 310 20.63 0.73 11.04
CA PHE A 310 21.61 0.72 9.95
C PHE A 310 23.03 0.54 10.51
N ASP A 311 23.96 0.03 9.70
CA ASP A 311 25.37 0.15 10.06
C ASP A 311 25.89 1.59 9.85
N ASP A 312 27.12 1.85 10.31
CA ASP A 312 27.66 3.21 10.31
C ASP A 312 27.87 3.76 8.88
N ASP A 313 28.19 2.89 7.91
CA ASP A 313 28.39 3.28 6.51
C ASP A 313 27.04 3.54 5.83
N GLU A 314 26.06 2.66 6.03
CA GLU A 314 24.67 2.83 5.56
C GLU A 314 24.07 4.11 6.14
N MET A 315 24.21 4.32 7.46
CA MET A 315 23.64 5.48 8.14
C MET A 315 24.30 6.77 7.66
N LYS A 316 25.62 6.78 7.45
CA LYS A 316 26.33 7.94 6.89
C LYS A 316 25.77 8.32 5.52
N VAL A 317 25.58 7.35 4.62
CA VAL A 317 24.98 7.59 3.30
C VAL A 317 23.58 8.18 3.44
N LEU A 318 22.75 7.66 4.35
CA LEU A 318 21.40 8.18 4.58
C LEU A 318 21.42 9.60 5.17
N MET A 319 22.30 9.92 6.10
CA MET A 319 22.44 11.28 6.65
C MET A 319 22.88 12.29 5.58
N ASP A 320 23.72 11.89 4.64
CA ASP A 320 24.21 12.76 3.56
C ASP A 320 23.15 12.99 2.46
N THR A 321 22.14 12.12 2.35
CA THR A 321 21.21 12.09 1.19
C THR A 321 19.73 12.25 1.55
N CYS A 322 19.40 12.12 2.83
CA CYS A 322 18.04 12.17 3.37
C CYS A 322 17.96 13.15 4.55
N GLU A 323 16.76 13.65 4.81
CA GLU A 323 16.49 14.36 6.05
C GLU A 323 16.27 13.36 7.19
N THR A 324 17.00 13.52 8.29
CA THR A 324 16.81 12.71 9.49
C THR A 324 15.62 13.19 10.30
N ILE A 325 14.75 12.26 10.68
CA ILE A 325 13.51 12.55 11.41
C ILE A 325 13.40 11.71 12.67
N SER A 326 12.75 12.28 13.69
CA SER A 326 12.36 11.64 14.93
C SER A 326 10.84 11.52 15.01
N LEU A 327 10.38 10.48 15.72
CA LEU A 327 8.96 10.17 15.98
C LEU A 327 8.63 10.31 17.48
N GLY A 328 9.46 11.05 18.22
CA GLY A 328 9.39 11.23 19.66
C GLY A 328 10.55 10.55 20.39
N ASP A 329 10.51 10.59 21.73
CA ASP A 329 11.62 10.19 22.59
C ASP A 329 11.73 8.66 22.80
N LEU A 330 10.68 7.92 22.45
CA LEU A 330 10.62 6.48 22.69
C LEU A 330 11.17 5.68 21.51
N ARG A 331 11.88 4.60 21.82
CA ARG A 331 12.32 3.63 20.81
C ARG A 331 11.13 2.83 20.29
N LEU A 332 10.74 3.09 19.04
CA LEU A 332 9.68 2.35 18.36
C LEU A 332 10.23 1.08 17.70
N ARG A 333 9.39 0.06 17.58
CA ARG A 333 9.69 -1.10 16.72
C ARG A 333 9.61 -0.70 15.26
N THR A 334 10.28 -1.43 14.38
CA THR A 334 10.31 -1.17 12.93
C THR A 334 8.90 -1.01 12.34
N GLU A 335 7.98 -1.92 12.64
CA GLU A 335 6.59 -1.81 12.15
C GLU A 335 5.85 -0.60 12.72
N THR A 336 6.07 -0.27 13.99
CA THR A 336 5.44 0.86 14.66
C THR A 336 5.94 2.19 14.09
N ALA A 337 7.26 2.30 13.85
CA ALA A 337 7.86 3.48 13.24
C ALA A 337 7.33 3.70 11.82
N ALA A 338 7.26 2.64 11.00
CA ALA A 338 6.68 2.71 9.66
C ALA A 338 5.23 3.21 9.65
N ILE A 339 4.39 2.66 10.53
CA ILE A 339 2.97 3.03 10.65
C ILE A 339 2.82 4.47 11.15
N ALA A 340 3.57 4.84 12.20
CA ALA A 340 3.53 6.19 12.78
C ALA A 340 3.99 7.25 11.78
N SER A 341 5.12 7.03 11.10
CA SER A 341 5.63 7.93 10.08
C SER A 341 4.62 8.15 8.96
N LEU A 342 4.05 7.07 8.40
CA LEU A 342 3.07 7.21 7.33
C LEU A 342 1.83 7.97 7.82
N SER A 343 1.34 7.68 9.03
CA SER A 343 0.19 8.38 9.59
C SER A 343 0.44 9.89 9.72
N ILE A 344 1.62 10.30 10.21
CA ILE A 344 2.01 11.71 10.35
C ILE A 344 2.12 12.37 8.97
N ALA A 345 2.79 11.70 8.03
CA ALA A 345 2.97 12.19 6.66
C ALA A 345 1.63 12.48 5.99
N GLN A 346 0.71 11.51 6.03
CA GLN A 346 -0.61 11.66 5.43
C GLN A 346 -1.42 12.77 6.11
N MET A 347 -1.40 12.86 7.44
CA MET A 347 -2.16 13.87 8.17
C MET A 347 -1.68 15.30 7.84
N ILE A 348 -0.39 15.49 7.59
CA ILE A 348 0.15 16.84 7.33
C ILE A 348 0.01 17.21 5.86
N THR A 349 0.29 16.29 4.94
CA THR A 349 0.29 16.60 3.51
C THR A 349 -1.09 16.55 2.86
N ASN A 350 -2.06 15.81 3.42
CA ASN A 350 -3.40 15.66 2.82
C ASN A 350 -4.49 16.56 3.40
N VAL A 351 -4.21 17.26 4.51
CA VAL A 351 -5.07 18.34 5.03
C VAL A 351 -4.74 19.62 4.28
#